data_AF-A0A068TMP2-F1
#
_entry.id   AF-A0A068TMP2-F1
#
_cell.length_a   1.000
_cell.length_b   1.000
_cell.length_c   1.000
_cell.angle_alpha   90.00
_cell.angle_beta   90.00
_cell.angle_gamma   90.00
#
_symmetry.space_group_name_H-M   'P 1'
#
loop_
_entity.id
_entity.type
_entity.pdbx_description
1 polymer ?
#
loop_
_entity_poly.entity_id
_entity_poly.type
_entity_poly.pdbx_seq_one_letter_code
_entity_poly.pdbx_strand_id
1 'polypeptide(L)'
;MDNALYPVLFLDYLKHSLPIFNQLIARIPALLGITVSLTYLNYRGLHIVGFSAVLLAFFSLFPFVVMGILSIPRIRPQRWVVVDFKKVDWRGYFNSMFWNLNYWDKASTLAGEIQKPSRTFPKALSGAVVLVVCSYLIPLLAGTGALKSDPSEWTDGYFAEVGMLIGGSWLRWWIQAAAAMSNLGLFEAEMSADAFQLLGMSEMGLLPSIFASRSKYGTPTISILCSATGVIFLSWMSFQEILEFLNFLYSVGMLLEFAAYIRLRIKKPDLHRPYKVPLQTFGATMLCLPPALLLALVMCLASLKTYLVSGGVIIFGFLLYPALLFIKYQNWARFKAKEPVVLSDNDPEEQPIESQHPQEIADEASVGLLSHLQSSKVEQAPQMSSEEVSKLV
;
A
#
# COMPACT_ATOMS: atom_id res chain seq x y z
N MET A 1 -6.79 -9.25 -1.73
CA MET A 1 -7.91 -9.17 -2.72
C MET A 1 -7.68 -8.04 -3.71
N ASP A 2 -7.25 -6.86 -3.23
CA ASP A 2 -6.96 -5.67 -4.05
C ASP A 2 -5.95 -5.96 -5.18
N ASN A 3 -4.91 -6.73 -4.87
CA ASN A 3 -3.88 -7.17 -5.83
C ASN A 3 -4.45 -7.82 -7.10
N ALA A 4 -5.65 -8.39 -7.06
CA ALA A 4 -6.27 -8.99 -8.24
C ALA A 4 -6.81 -7.97 -9.24
N LEU A 5 -7.07 -6.74 -8.80
CA LEU A 5 -7.63 -5.68 -9.63
C LEU A 5 -6.58 -5.05 -10.55
N TYR A 6 -5.34 -4.87 -10.07
CA TYR A 6 -4.33 -4.12 -10.82
C TYR A 6 -3.86 -4.78 -12.13
N PRO A 7 -3.65 -6.11 -12.22
CA PRO A 7 -3.34 -6.75 -13.50
C PRO A 7 -4.51 -6.66 -14.50
N VAL A 8 -5.75 -6.69 -13.99
CA VAL A 8 -6.97 -6.51 -14.79
C VAL A 8 -7.02 -5.09 -15.35
N LEU A 9 -6.86 -4.08 -14.50
CA LEU A 9 -6.81 -2.67 -14.91
C LEU A 9 -5.66 -2.43 -15.88
N PHE A 10 -4.47 -2.97 -15.63
CA PHE A 10 -3.34 -2.86 -16.55
C PHE A 10 -3.69 -3.32 -17.97
N LEU A 11 -4.36 -4.48 -18.10
CA LEU A 11 -4.81 -4.96 -19.41
C LEU A 11 -5.94 -4.12 -20.01
N ASP A 12 -6.86 -3.61 -19.20
CA ASP A 12 -7.96 -2.76 -19.68
C ASP A 12 -7.45 -1.42 -20.23
N TYR A 13 -6.40 -0.85 -19.63
CA TYR A 13 -5.72 0.33 -20.19
C TYR A 13 -5.00 0.01 -21.51
N LEU A 14 -4.37 -1.17 -21.62
CA LEU A 14 -3.70 -1.58 -22.86
C LEU A 14 -4.68 -1.94 -23.98
N LYS A 15 -5.89 -2.40 -23.66
CA LYS A 15 -6.93 -2.78 -24.62
C LYS A 15 -7.24 -1.66 -25.62
N HIS A 16 -7.22 -0.38 -25.19
CA HIS A 16 -7.48 0.77 -26.06
C HIS A 16 -6.45 0.93 -27.19
N SER A 17 -5.24 0.40 -27.03
CA SER A 17 -4.17 0.44 -28.03
C SER A 17 -3.89 -0.92 -28.66
N LEU A 18 -4.21 -2.01 -27.96
CA LEU A 18 -4.00 -3.39 -28.40
C LEU A 18 -5.31 -4.19 -28.25
N PRO A 19 -6.20 -4.18 -29.27
CA PRO A 19 -7.51 -4.84 -29.20
C PRO A 19 -7.47 -6.36 -29.01
N ILE A 20 -6.29 -6.98 -29.18
CA ILE A 20 -6.07 -8.43 -28.99
C ILE A 20 -6.45 -8.89 -27.57
N PHE A 21 -6.30 -8.02 -26.57
CA PHE A 21 -6.68 -8.32 -25.18
C PHE A 21 -8.20 -8.31 -24.93
N ASN A 22 -9.01 -7.99 -25.94
CA ASN A 22 -10.46 -8.14 -25.86
C ASN A 22 -10.89 -9.61 -25.97
N GLN A 23 -10.04 -10.47 -26.53
CA GLN A 23 -10.33 -11.91 -26.64
C GLN A 23 -9.93 -12.62 -25.35
N LEU A 24 -10.85 -13.38 -24.75
CA LEU A 24 -10.62 -14.15 -23.52
C LEU A 24 -9.39 -15.08 -23.61
N ILE A 25 -9.16 -15.65 -24.80
CA ILE A 25 -8.05 -16.55 -25.10
C ILE A 25 -6.69 -15.86 -24.94
N ALA A 26 -6.59 -14.57 -25.24
CA ALA A 26 -5.36 -13.78 -25.06
C ALA A 26 -5.31 -13.12 -23.68
N ARG A 27 -6.46 -12.71 -23.14
CA ARG A 27 -6.57 -12.01 -21.85
C ARG A 27 -6.16 -12.90 -20.68
N ILE A 28 -6.63 -14.14 -20.62
CA ILE A 28 -6.36 -15.03 -19.47
C ILE A 28 -4.85 -15.36 -19.36
N PRO A 29 -4.16 -15.83 -20.42
CA PRO A 29 -2.71 -16.06 -20.35
C PRO A 29 -1.92 -14.79 -20.05
N ALA A 30 -2.35 -13.63 -20.58
CA ALA A 30 -1.70 -12.35 -20.28
C ALA A 30 -1.85 -11.96 -18.80
N LEU A 31 -3.04 -12.13 -18.20
CA LEU A 31 -3.25 -11.88 -16.76
C LEU A 31 -2.36 -12.78 -15.90
N LEU A 32 -2.33 -14.08 -16.21
CA LEU A 32 -1.49 -15.03 -15.48
C LEU A 32 -0.01 -14.70 -15.66
N GLY A 33 0.42 -14.40 -16.89
CA GLY A 33 1.81 -14.04 -17.21
C GLY A 33 2.26 -12.78 -16.47
N ILE A 34 1.44 -11.73 -16.46
CA ILE A 34 1.71 -10.49 -15.73
C ILE A 34 1.74 -10.77 -14.23
N THR A 35 0.74 -11.47 -13.68
CA THR A 35 0.68 -11.79 -12.25
C THR A 35 1.91 -12.57 -11.79
N VAL A 36 2.32 -13.60 -12.54
CA VAL A 36 3.52 -14.38 -12.24
C VAL A 36 4.79 -13.53 -12.34
N SER A 37 4.88 -12.68 -13.36
CA SER A 37 6.03 -11.78 -13.55
C SER A 37 6.17 -10.80 -12.39
N LEU A 38 5.09 -10.13 -12.01
CA LEU A 38 5.07 -9.19 -10.88
C LEU A 38 5.29 -9.89 -9.53
N THR A 39 4.71 -11.08 -9.35
CA THR A 39 4.99 -11.90 -8.16
C THR A 39 6.48 -12.27 -8.07
N TYR A 40 7.13 -12.56 -9.20
CA TYR A 40 8.56 -12.82 -9.25
C TYR A 40 9.39 -11.57 -8.92
N LEU A 41 8.97 -10.38 -9.40
CA LEU A 41 9.63 -9.12 -9.04
C LEU A 41 9.53 -8.84 -7.53
N ASN A 42 8.34 -9.02 -6.95
CA ASN A 42 8.13 -8.98 -5.51
C ASN A 42 9.07 -9.96 -4.77
N TYR A 43 9.17 -11.21 -5.23
CA TYR A 43 10.07 -12.21 -4.64
C TYR A 43 11.54 -11.78 -4.70
N ARG A 44 11.98 -11.19 -5.81
CA ARG A 44 13.34 -10.65 -5.99
C ARG A 44 13.66 -9.48 -5.05
N GLY A 45 12.68 -8.98 -4.32
CA GLY A 45 12.86 -7.85 -3.42
C GLY A 45 12.96 -6.55 -4.17
N LEU A 46 12.22 -6.41 -5.28
CA LEU A 46 11.82 -5.09 -5.79
C LEU A 46 10.82 -4.48 -4.79
N HIS A 47 11.26 -4.28 -3.54
CA HIS A 47 10.72 -3.20 -2.77
C HIS A 47 10.97 -1.97 -3.62
N ILE A 48 9.89 -1.34 -4.04
CA ILE A 48 9.96 -0.02 -4.62
C ILE A 48 10.56 0.84 -3.50
N VAL A 49 11.87 1.04 -3.54
CA VAL A 49 12.60 1.95 -2.65
C VAL A 49 11.81 3.25 -2.69
N GLY A 50 11.57 3.89 -1.54
CA GLY A 50 10.67 5.05 -1.47
C GLY A 50 10.94 6.10 -2.55
N PHE A 51 12.21 6.25 -2.97
CA PHE A 51 12.61 7.06 -4.13
C PHE A 51 11.96 6.64 -5.46
N SER A 52 12.00 5.35 -5.81
CA SER A 52 11.34 4.79 -7.00
C SER A 52 9.82 4.99 -6.96
N ALA A 53 9.21 4.89 -5.76
CA ALA A 53 7.77 5.10 -5.59
C ALA A 53 7.40 6.57 -5.83
N VAL A 54 8.21 7.49 -5.29
CA VAL A 54 8.07 8.92 -5.51
C VAL A 54 8.24 9.29 -6.99
N LEU A 55 9.28 8.74 -7.65
CA LEU A 55 9.51 8.97 -9.08
C LEU A 55 8.34 8.45 -9.92
N LEU A 56 7.83 7.26 -9.61
CA LEU A 56 6.65 6.70 -10.26
C LEU A 56 5.42 7.58 -10.03
N ALA A 57 5.22 8.10 -8.82
CA ALA A 57 4.10 8.99 -8.52
C ALA A 57 4.17 10.28 -9.36
N PHE A 58 5.36 10.90 -9.44
CA PHE A 58 5.56 12.07 -10.29
C PHE A 58 5.31 11.75 -11.76
N PHE A 59 5.90 10.67 -12.28
CA PHE A 59 5.69 10.26 -13.67
C PHE A 59 4.21 10.01 -13.97
N SER A 60 3.48 9.39 -13.05
CA SER A 60 2.07 9.03 -13.23
C SER A 60 1.13 10.23 -13.13
N LEU A 61 1.42 11.19 -12.26
CA LEU A 61 0.58 12.39 -12.05
C LEU A 61 0.84 13.49 -13.07
N PHE A 62 2.09 13.65 -13.52
CA PHE A 62 2.49 14.75 -14.38
C PHE A 62 1.72 14.86 -15.71
N PRO A 63 1.41 13.79 -16.47
CA PRO A 63 0.63 13.94 -17.70
C PRO A 63 -0.77 14.53 -17.45
N PHE A 64 -1.36 14.31 -16.28
CA PHE A 64 -2.64 14.91 -15.92
C PHE A 64 -2.53 16.39 -15.57
N VAL A 65 -1.41 16.82 -14.98
CA VAL A 65 -1.11 18.26 -14.78
C VAL A 65 -0.99 18.94 -16.14
N VAL A 66 -0.24 18.33 -17.06
CA VAL A 66 -0.05 18.85 -18.43
C VAL A 66 -1.39 18.88 -19.17
N MET A 67 -2.19 17.81 -19.10
CA MET A 67 -3.54 17.77 -19.65
C MET A 67 -4.42 18.88 -19.06
N GLY A 68 -4.35 19.10 -17.75
CA GLY A 68 -5.04 20.19 -17.05
C GLY A 68 -4.72 21.55 -17.64
N ILE A 69 -3.43 21.87 -17.80
CA ILE A 69 -2.97 23.14 -18.39
C ILE A 69 -3.44 23.30 -19.83
N LEU A 70 -3.29 22.27 -20.66
CA LEU A 70 -3.70 22.29 -22.07
C LEU A 70 -5.22 22.41 -22.24
N SER A 71 -5.99 21.95 -21.25
CA SER A 71 -7.45 22.01 -21.29
C SER A 71 -7.99 23.42 -21.04
N ILE A 72 -7.26 24.30 -20.33
CA ILE A 72 -7.73 25.61 -19.84
C ILE A 72 -8.46 26.44 -20.92
N PRO A 73 -7.93 26.60 -22.15
CA PRO A 73 -8.59 27.41 -23.18
C PRO A 73 -9.93 26.85 -23.68
N ARG A 74 -10.18 25.56 -23.44
CA ARG A 74 -11.35 24.83 -23.92
C ARG A 74 -12.40 24.57 -22.83
N ILE A 75 -12.08 24.85 -21.56
CA ILE A 75 -12.97 24.61 -20.43
C ILE A 75 -14.23 25.48 -20.53
N ARG A 76 -15.39 24.83 -20.45
CA ARG A 76 -16.69 25.49 -20.31
C ARG A 76 -17.33 25.10 -18.98
N PRO A 77 -17.28 25.97 -17.94
CA PRO A 77 -17.76 25.64 -16.59
C PRO A 77 -19.22 25.19 -16.52
N GLN A 78 -20.06 25.62 -17.47
CA GLN A 78 -21.48 25.22 -17.54
C GLN A 78 -21.65 23.70 -17.67
N ARG A 79 -20.65 22.99 -18.20
CA ARG A 79 -20.70 21.53 -18.38
C ARG A 79 -20.60 20.76 -17.06
N TRP A 80 -19.97 21.34 -16.03
CA TRP A 80 -19.79 20.67 -14.73
C TRP A 80 -21.09 20.50 -13.94
N VAL A 81 -22.13 21.26 -14.30
CA VAL A 81 -23.43 21.25 -13.60
C VAL A 81 -24.44 20.34 -14.29
N VAL A 82 -24.11 19.80 -15.48
CA VAL A 82 -25.02 18.93 -16.24
C VAL A 82 -24.97 17.52 -15.65
N VAL A 83 -25.99 17.15 -14.88
CA VAL A 83 -26.12 15.80 -14.28
C VAL A 83 -27.47 15.20 -14.64
N ASP A 84 -27.46 13.97 -15.17
CA ASP A 84 -28.66 13.16 -15.38
C ASP A 84 -28.75 12.08 -14.30
N PHE A 85 -29.43 12.41 -13.20
CA PHE A 85 -29.60 11.52 -12.05
C PHE A 85 -30.31 10.19 -12.37
N LYS A 86 -31.05 10.11 -13.49
CA LYS A 86 -31.78 8.88 -13.86
C LYS A 86 -30.87 7.82 -14.47
N LYS A 87 -29.73 8.21 -15.03
CA LYS A 87 -28.75 7.30 -15.65
C LYS A 87 -27.64 6.85 -14.70
N VAL A 88 -27.60 7.38 -13.48
CA VAL A 88 -26.56 7.05 -12.50
C VAL A 88 -26.81 5.65 -11.95
N ASP A 89 -25.86 4.74 -12.18
CA ASP A 89 -25.76 3.51 -11.39
C ASP A 89 -25.23 3.85 -10.00
N TRP A 90 -26.16 4.12 -9.07
CA TRP A 90 -25.84 4.49 -7.70
C TRP A 90 -24.99 3.43 -6.99
N ARG A 91 -25.23 2.16 -7.26
CA ARG A 91 -24.51 1.06 -6.63
C ARG A 91 -23.06 1.03 -7.10
N GLY A 92 -22.84 1.09 -8.42
CA GLY A 92 -21.50 1.18 -9.00
C GLY A 92 -20.77 2.45 -8.59
N TYR A 93 -21.48 3.58 -8.54
CA TYR A 93 -20.94 4.87 -8.12
C TYR A 93 -20.40 4.83 -6.69
N PHE A 94 -21.22 4.42 -5.71
CA PHE A 94 -20.79 4.38 -4.31
C PHE A 94 -19.68 3.36 -4.07
N ASN A 95 -19.73 2.18 -4.72
CA ASN A 95 -18.66 1.18 -4.59
C ASN A 95 -17.33 1.67 -5.17
N SER A 96 -17.36 2.30 -6.35
CA SER A 96 -16.16 2.81 -7.00
C SER A 96 -15.58 4.00 -6.22
N MET A 97 -16.44 4.93 -5.78
CA MET A 97 -16.03 6.08 -4.96
C MET A 97 -15.44 5.62 -3.63
N PHE A 98 -16.06 4.64 -2.98
CA PHE A 98 -15.54 4.07 -1.74
C PHE A 98 -14.16 3.46 -1.95
N TRP A 99 -14.00 2.58 -2.95
CA TRP A 99 -12.70 1.96 -3.23
C TRP A 99 -11.60 2.99 -3.52
N ASN A 100 -11.91 4.02 -4.32
CA ASN A 100 -10.96 5.07 -4.69
C ASN A 100 -10.47 5.93 -3.50
N LEU A 101 -11.26 6.06 -2.43
CA LEU A 101 -10.98 6.99 -1.34
C LEU A 101 -10.63 6.31 0.00
N ASN A 102 -10.62 4.98 0.07
CA ASN A 102 -10.34 4.22 1.30
C ASN A 102 -8.90 3.66 1.34
N TYR A 103 -8.61 2.78 2.31
CA TYR A 103 -7.32 2.09 2.52
C TYR A 103 -6.19 2.94 3.10
N TRP A 104 -6.52 4.07 3.72
CA TRP A 104 -5.54 4.95 4.40
C TRP A 104 -4.90 4.30 5.64
N ASP A 105 -5.53 3.30 6.24
CA ASP A 105 -5.03 2.48 7.35
C ASP A 105 -3.79 1.67 6.96
N LYS A 106 -3.62 1.31 5.67
CA LYS A 106 -2.41 0.59 5.20
C LYS A 106 -1.13 1.38 5.48
N ALA A 107 -1.15 2.70 5.39
CA ALA A 107 0.00 3.53 5.73
C ALA A 107 0.46 3.35 7.18
N SER A 108 -0.46 2.96 8.09
CA SER A 108 -0.14 2.71 9.50
C SER A 108 0.73 1.47 9.72
N THR A 109 0.70 0.50 8.79
CA THR A 109 1.52 -0.73 8.87
C THR A 109 3.02 -0.43 8.84
N LEU A 110 3.40 0.67 8.17
CA LEU A 110 4.78 1.15 8.06
C LEU A 110 5.11 2.26 9.08
N ALA A 111 4.18 2.58 9.99
CA ALA A 111 4.40 3.66 10.97
C ALA A 111 5.57 3.39 11.92
N GLY A 112 5.93 2.12 12.14
CA GLY A 112 7.08 1.71 12.95
C GLY A 112 8.44 2.07 12.31
N GLU A 113 8.48 2.18 10.98
CA GLU A 113 9.70 2.48 10.21
C GLU A 113 9.91 3.99 10.02
N ILE A 114 8.99 4.82 10.50
CA ILE A 114 9.01 6.27 10.30
C ILE A 114 9.75 6.95 11.44
N GLN A 115 10.74 7.78 11.11
CA GLN A 115 11.40 8.64 12.08
C GLN A 115 10.41 9.67 12.66
N LYS A 116 10.30 9.69 14.00
CA LYS A 116 9.40 10.58 14.75
C LYS A 116 7.94 10.50 14.26
N PRO A 117 7.28 9.34 14.38
CA PRO A 117 5.97 9.09 13.78
C PRO A 117 4.89 10.06 14.31
N SER A 118 5.01 10.52 15.56
CA SER A 118 4.07 11.49 16.17
C SER A 118 3.92 12.82 15.43
N ARG A 119 4.94 13.24 14.67
CA ARG A 119 4.95 14.51 13.91
C ARG A 119 5.00 14.31 12.42
N THR A 120 5.79 13.35 11.95
CA THR A 120 5.98 13.09 10.52
C THR A 120 4.72 12.48 9.90
N PHE A 121 4.11 11.51 10.61
CA PHE A 121 2.94 10.78 10.08
C PHE A 121 1.74 11.69 9.81
N PRO A 122 1.27 12.55 10.76
CA PRO A 122 0.12 13.41 10.49
C PRO A 122 0.36 14.46 9.40
N LYS A 123 1.59 14.98 9.30
CA LYS A 123 1.98 15.95 8.25
C LYS A 123 1.99 15.29 6.88
N ALA A 124 2.59 14.11 6.77
CA ALA A 124 2.60 13.34 5.54
C ALA A 124 1.18 12.98 5.10
N LEU A 125 0.32 12.54 6.04
CA LEU A 125 -1.07 12.21 5.76
C LEU A 125 -1.85 13.43 5.24
N SER A 126 -1.65 14.60 5.85
CA SER A 126 -2.29 15.84 5.43
C SER A 126 -1.86 16.27 4.02
N GLY A 127 -0.55 16.17 3.72
CA GLY A 127 -0.02 16.43 2.38
C GLY A 127 -0.55 15.44 1.34
N ALA A 128 -0.64 14.16 1.70
CA ALA A 128 -1.21 13.12 0.85
C ALA A 128 -2.69 13.38 0.54
N VAL A 129 -3.49 13.82 1.52
CA VAL A 129 -4.90 14.19 1.29
C VAL A 129 -5.02 15.30 0.25
N VAL A 130 -4.23 16.38 0.38
CA VAL A 130 -4.24 17.47 -0.60
C VAL A 130 -3.84 16.98 -1.99
N LEU A 131 -2.78 16.17 -2.07
CA LEU A 131 -2.30 15.61 -3.33
C LEU A 131 -3.37 14.73 -4.01
N VAL A 132 -4.03 13.87 -3.24
CA VAL A 132 -5.12 12.99 -3.71
C VAL A 132 -6.31 13.81 -4.21
N VAL A 133 -6.75 14.82 -3.45
CA VAL A 133 -7.85 15.70 -3.88
C VAL A 133 -7.50 16.39 -5.20
N CYS A 134 -6.28 16.92 -5.32
CA CYS A 134 -5.82 17.51 -6.57
C CYS A 134 -5.74 16.50 -7.72
N SER A 135 -5.26 15.29 -7.47
CA SER A 135 -5.13 14.25 -8.49
C SER A 135 -6.46 13.74 -9.01
N TYR A 136 -7.54 13.80 -8.22
CA TYR A 136 -8.89 13.51 -8.71
C TYR A 136 -9.52 14.71 -9.43
N LEU A 137 -9.44 15.91 -8.83
CA LEU A 137 -10.15 17.08 -9.35
C LEU A 137 -9.55 17.63 -10.65
N ILE A 138 -8.22 17.72 -10.77
CA ILE A 138 -7.57 18.31 -11.95
C ILE A 138 -7.93 17.57 -13.24
N PRO A 139 -7.73 16.24 -13.36
CA PRO A 139 -8.10 15.51 -14.57
C PRO A 139 -9.60 15.55 -14.83
N LEU A 140 -10.42 15.41 -13.78
CA LEU A 140 -11.87 15.35 -13.92
C LEU A 140 -12.44 16.67 -14.45
N LEU A 141 -12.03 17.80 -13.87
CA LEU A 141 -12.45 19.12 -14.31
C LEU A 141 -11.93 19.45 -15.71
N ALA A 142 -10.69 19.06 -16.02
CA ALA A 142 -10.09 19.22 -17.34
C ALA A 142 -10.88 18.45 -18.41
N GLY A 143 -11.12 17.15 -18.21
CA GLY A 143 -11.81 16.30 -19.18
C GLY A 143 -13.27 16.69 -19.39
N THR A 144 -14.04 16.78 -18.30
CA THR A 144 -15.48 17.11 -18.36
C THR A 144 -15.75 18.57 -18.76
N GLY A 145 -14.82 19.48 -18.43
CA GLY A 145 -14.91 20.89 -18.81
C GLY A 145 -14.57 21.13 -20.27
N ALA A 146 -13.52 20.50 -20.78
CA ALA A 146 -13.03 20.73 -22.13
C ALA A 146 -13.80 19.96 -23.21
N LEU A 147 -14.29 18.76 -22.91
CA LEU A 147 -14.93 17.88 -23.90
C LEU A 147 -16.44 17.74 -23.66
N LYS A 148 -17.20 17.51 -24.73
CA LYS A 148 -18.60 17.10 -24.68
C LYS A 148 -18.67 15.61 -25.00
N SER A 149 -18.41 14.79 -24.00
CA SER A 149 -18.47 13.33 -24.06
C SER A 149 -19.78 12.82 -23.47
N ASP A 150 -20.31 11.72 -23.99
CA ASP A 150 -21.42 11.02 -23.34
C ASP A 150 -20.91 10.33 -22.06
N PRO A 151 -21.63 10.39 -20.92
CA PRO A 151 -21.23 9.69 -19.70
C PRO A 151 -20.94 8.19 -19.90
N SER A 152 -21.56 7.55 -20.88
CA SER A 152 -21.34 6.13 -21.20
C SER A 152 -19.96 5.82 -21.79
N GLU A 153 -19.22 6.82 -22.29
CA GLU A 153 -17.87 6.64 -22.80
C GLU A 153 -16.81 6.60 -21.69
N TRP A 154 -17.15 7.04 -20.48
CA TRP A 154 -16.23 7.12 -19.34
C TRP A 154 -15.98 5.75 -18.71
N THR A 155 -15.27 4.90 -19.43
CA THR A 155 -14.80 3.59 -18.97
C THR A 155 -13.33 3.65 -18.53
N ASP A 156 -12.84 2.57 -17.94
CA ASP A 156 -11.42 2.42 -17.62
C ASP A 156 -10.54 2.69 -18.85
N GLY A 157 -9.51 3.50 -18.69
CA GLY A 157 -8.63 3.90 -19.79
C GLY A 157 -9.08 5.11 -20.61
N TYR A 158 -10.32 5.60 -20.46
CA TYR A 158 -10.85 6.69 -21.30
C TYR A 158 -10.07 8.01 -21.16
N PHE A 159 -9.39 8.25 -20.03
CA PHE A 159 -8.52 9.42 -19.88
C PHE A 159 -7.39 9.49 -20.93
N ALA A 160 -6.96 8.36 -21.49
CA ALA A 160 -6.01 8.36 -22.60
C ALA A 160 -6.61 8.99 -23.87
N GLU A 161 -7.89 8.75 -24.13
CA GLU A 161 -8.63 9.33 -25.24
C GLU A 161 -8.89 10.82 -25.00
N VAL A 162 -9.26 11.19 -23.77
CA VAL A 162 -9.36 12.59 -23.34
C VAL A 162 -8.04 13.33 -23.58
N GLY A 163 -6.92 12.73 -23.20
CA GLY A 163 -5.58 13.26 -23.49
C GLY A 163 -5.30 13.41 -24.97
N MET A 164 -5.73 12.46 -25.80
CA MET A 164 -5.62 12.56 -27.26
C MET A 164 -6.39 13.76 -27.81
N LEU A 165 -7.63 13.94 -27.37
CA LEU A 165 -8.50 15.03 -27.84
C LEU A 165 -8.04 16.41 -27.35
N ILE A 166 -7.43 16.48 -26.17
CA ILE A 166 -6.92 17.73 -25.59
C ILE A 166 -5.53 18.08 -26.15
N GLY A 167 -4.57 17.16 -26.02
CA GLY A 167 -3.14 17.42 -26.28
C GLY A 167 -2.54 16.68 -27.47
N GLY A 168 -3.25 15.71 -28.06
CA GLY A 168 -2.77 14.92 -29.20
C GLY A 168 -2.15 13.57 -28.81
N SER A 169 -1.64 12.83 -29.80
CA SER A 169 -1.24 11.43 -29.64
C SER A 169 -0.10 11.20 -28.63
N TRP A 170 0.82 12.14 -28.46
CA TRP A 170 1.90 12.02 -27.47
C TRP A 170 1.35 11.98 -26.03
N LEU A 171 0.32 12.78 -25.73
CA LEU A 171 -0.31 12.83 -24.41
C LEU A 171 -1.11 11.55 -24.13
N ARG A 172 -1.76 11.00 -25.16
CA ARG A 172 -2.41 9.68 -25.09
C ARG A 172 -1.43 8.59 -24.66
N TRP A 173 -0.30 8.46 -25.38
CA TRP A 173 0.70 7.45 -25.06
C TRP A 173 1.32 7.65 -23.68
N TRP A 174 1.53 8.90 -23.28
CA TRP A 174 2.04 9.19 -21.94
C TRP A 174 1.05 8.81 -20.85
N ILE A 175 -0.23 9.20 -20.95
CA ILE A 175 -1.27 8.82 -19.97
C ILE A 175 -1.39 7.30 -19.88
N GLN A 176 -1.35 6.59 -21.01
CA GLN A 176 -1.39 5.12 -21.02
C GLN A 176 -0.18 4.51 -20.31
N ALA A 177 1.04 4.98 -20.60
CA ALA A 177 2.25 4.51 -19.94
C ALA A 177 2.25 4.82 -18.44
N ALA A 178 1.77 6.01 -18.06
CA ALA A 178 1.60 6.45 -16.67
C ALA A 178 0.62 5.55 -15.92
N ALA A 179 -0.57 5.33 -16.47
CA ALA A 179 -1.56 4.45 -15.84
C ALA A 179 -1.08 3.01 -15.74
N ALA A 180 -0.44 2.49 -16.80
CA ALA A 180 0.14 1.15 -16.81
C ALA A 180 1.19 1.00 -15.71
N MET A 181 2.19 1.89 -15.64
CA MET A 181 3.22 1.83 -14.60
C MET A 181 2.67 2.07 -13.20
N SER A 182 1.67 2.95 -13.04
CA SER A 182 0.99 3.15 -11.75
C SER A 182 0.31 1.88 -11.25
N ASN A 183 -0.39 1.15 -12.13
CA ASN A 183 -1.02 -0.13 -11.79
C ASN A 183 0.02 -1.20 -11.41
N LEU A 184 1.16 -1.25 -12.11
CA LEU A 184 2.25 -2.14 -11.74
C LEU A 184 2.83 -1.77 -10.36
N GLY A 185 3.06 -0.47 -10.11
CA GLY A 185 3.58 0.00 -8.83
C GLY A 185 2.63 -0.27 -7.67
N LEU A 186 1.32 -0.08 -7.88
CA LEU A 186 0.29 -0.43 -6.90
C LEU A 186 0.30 -1.93 -6.60
N PHE A 187 0.37 -2.79 -7.62
CA PHE A 187 0.47 -4.23 -7.41
C PHE A 187 1.70 -4.61 -6.56
N GLU A 188 2.89 -4.07 -6.88
CA GLU A 188 4.11 -4.36 -6.13
C GLU A 188 4.03 -3.86 -4.68
N ALA A 189 3.53 -2.64 -4.47
CA ALA A 189 3.39 -2.06 -3.14
C ALA A 189 2.39 -2.85 -2.26
N GLU A 190 1.25 -3.20 -2.83
CA GLU A 190 0.16 -3.90 -2.11
C GLU A 190 0.49 -5.37 -1.86
N MET A 191 1.08 -6.07 -2.84
CA MET A 191 1.56 -7.44 -2.65
C MET A 191 2.64 -7.49 -1.56
N SER A 192 3.55 -6.51 -1.54
CA SER A 192 4.55 -6.37 -0.48
C SER A 192 3.90 -6.11 0.88
N ALA A 193 2.96 -5.17 0.98
CA ALA A 193 2.28 -4.87 2.24
C ALA A 193 1.56 -6.10 2.82
N ASP A 194 0.79 -6.82 2.00
CA ASP A 194 0.10 -8.06 2.38
C ASP A 194 1.08 -9.13 2.87
N ALA A 195 2.19 -9.32 2.15
CA ALA A 195 3.17 -10.34 2.47
C ALA A 195 3.92 -10.04 3.79
N PHE A 196 4.25 -8.77 4.03
CA PHE A 196 4.86 -8.31 5.27
C PHE A 196 3.90 -8.29 6.46
N GLN A 197 2.60 -8.08 6.22
CA GLN A 197 1.59 -8.23 7.25
C GLN A 197 1.51 -9.68 7.75
N LEU A 198 1.50 -10.67 6.85
CA LEU A 198 1.53 -12.09 7.22
C LEU A 198 2.83 -12.47 7.95
N LEU A 199 3.96 -11.94 7.49
CA LEU A 199 5.26 -12.09 8.15
C LEU A 199 5.21 -11.55 9.59
N GLY A 200 4.73 -10.32 9.78
CA GLY A 200 4.62 -9.69 11.11
C GLY A 200 3.66 -10.45 12.04
N MET A 201 2.53 -10.94 11.52
CA MET A 201 1.63 -11.81 12.29
C MET A 201 2.30 -13.13 12.71
N SER A 202 3.14 -13.71 11.85
CA SER A 202 3.92 -14.90 12.16
C SER A 202 5.02 -14.63 13.19
N GLU A 203 5.68 -13.49 13.10
CA GLU A 203 6.70 -13.04 14.06
C GLU A 203 6.11 -12.78 15.46
N MET A 204 4.88 -12.26 15.53
CA MET A 204 4.13 -12.15 16.78
C MET A 204 3.57 -13.50 17.30
N GLY A 205 3.81 -14.61 16.60
CA GLY A 205 3.33 -15.94 16.99
C GLY A 205 1.82 -16.13 16.85
N LEU A 206 1.16 -15.32 16.01
CA LEU A 206 -0.26 -15.44 15.64
C LEU A 206 -0.47 -16.41 14.47
N LEU A 207 0.51 -16.49 13.55
CA LEU A 207 0.54 -17.44 12.44
C LEU A 207 1.71 -18.43 12.58
N PRO A 208 1.66 -19.59 11.89
CA PRO A 208 2.78 -20.53 11.88
C PRO A 208 4.06 -19.89 11.36
N SER A 209 5.21 -20.29 11.92
CA SER A 209 6.55 -19.76 11.61
C SER A 209 6.99 -19.91 10.15
N ILE A 210 6.30 -20.72 9.35
CA ILE A 210 6.54 -20.84 7.90
C ILE A 210 6.39 -19.48 7.18
N PHE A 211 5.45 -18.65 7.65
CA PHE A 211 5.22 -17.30 7.12
C PHE A 211 6.30 -16.31 7.57
N ALA A 212 7.04 -16.59 8.65
CA ALA A 212 8.18 -15.80 9.10
C ALA A 212 9.47 -16.08 8.29
N SER A 213 9.45 -17.06 7.38
CA SER A 213 10.61 -17.44 6.58
C SER A 213 10.88 -16.43 5.47
N ARG A 214 12.10 -15.88 5.46
CA ARG A 214 12.57 -14.93 4.45
C ARG A 214 13.43 -15.64 3.39
N SER A 215 13.34 -15.15 2.16
CA SER A 215 14.18 -15.59 1.04
C SER A 215 15.61 -15.08 1.18
N LYS A 216 16.51 -15.51 0.27
CA LYS A 216 17.85 -14.93 0.13
C LYS A 216 17.87 -13.42 -0.18
N TYR A 217 16.73 -12.87 -0.62
CA TYR A 217 16.53 -11.44 -0.89
C TYR A 217 15.81 -10.72 0.25
N GLY A 218 15.58 -11.37 1.39
CA GLY A 218 14.94 -10.76 2.56
C GLY A 218 13.40 -10.73 2.52
N THR A 219 12.78 -11.26 1.47
CA THR A 219 11.33 -11.22 1.22
C THR A 219 10.60 -12.48 1.75
N PRO A 220 9.38 -12.35 2.31
CA PRO A 220 8.63 -13.49 2.85
C PRO A 220 7.98 -14.33 1.74
N THR A 221 8.74 -15.25 1.15
CA THR A 221 8.33 -16.05 -0.04
C THR A 221 6.98 -16.75 0.13
N ILE A 222 6.73 -17.37 1.28
CA ILE A 222 5.50 -18.14 1.51
C ILE A 222 4.29 -17.20 1.59
N SER A 223 4.46 -16.04 2.20
CA SER A 223 3.43 -14.99 2.25
C SER A 223 3.14 -14.44 0.86
N ILE A 224 4.18 -14.17 0.05
CA ILE A 224 4.02 -13.72 -1.34
C ILE A 224 3.25 -14.77 -2.16
N LEU A 225 3.64 -16.04 -2.06
CA LEU A 225 2.94 -17.13 -2.77
C LEU A 225 1.49 -17.26 -2.31
N CYS A 226 1.22 -17.16 -1.00
CA CYS A 226 -0.13 -17.18 -0.47
C CYS A 226 -0.98 -16.02 -1.06
N SER A 227 -0.46 -14.80 -1.05
CA SER A 227 -1.14 -13.64 -1.65
C SER A 227 -1.34 -13.81 -3.17
N ALA A 228 -0.35 -14.33 -3.88
CA ALA A 228 -0.45 -14.61 -5.32
C ALA A 228 -1.50 -15.68 -5.65
N THR A 229 -1.65 -16.72 -4.81
CA THR A 229 -2.74 -17.70 -5.00
C THR A 229 -4.11 -17.05 -4.87
N GLY A 230 -4.27 -16.09 -3.96
CA GLY A 230 -5.49 -15.28 -3.85
C GLY A 230 -5.78 -14.49 -5.12
N VAL A 231 -4.74 -13.91 -5.75
CA VAL A 231 -4.90 -13.19 -7.04
C VAL A 231 -5.37 -14.12 -8.15
N ILE A 232 -4.74 -15.28 -8.32
CA ILE A 232 -5.13 -16.26 -9.33
C ILE A 232 -6.55 -16.79 -9.07
N PHE A 233 -6.90 -17.01 -7.81
CA PHE A 233 -8.24 -17.45 -7.46
C PHE A 233 -9.30 -16.37 -7.73
N LEU A 234 -8.96 -15.09 -7.74
CA LEU A 234 -9.92 -14.01 -8.00
C LEU A 234 -9.93 -13.56 -9.46
N SER A 235 -8.94 -13.95 -10.28
CA SER A 235 -8.77 -13.43 -11.64
C SER A 235 -9.88 -13.82 -12.63
N TRP A 236 -10.76 -14.76 -12.28
CA TRP A 236 -11.93 -15.14 -13.10
C TRP A 236 -13.18 -14.32 -12.78
N MET A 237 -13.15 -13.51 -11.73
CA MET A 237 -14.25 -12.65 -11.32
C MET A 237 -14.21 -11.31 -12.06
N SER A 238 -15.36 -10.66 -12.21
CA SER A 238 -15.42 -9.30 -12.77
C SER A 238 -14.88 -8.26 -11.79
N PHE A 239 -14.40 -7.13 -12.32
CA PHE A 239 -13.89 -6.00 -11.53
C PHE A 239 -14.90 -5.55 -10.45
N GLN A 240 -16.17 -5.36 -10.83
CA GLN A 240 -17.23 -4.98 -9.89
C GLN A 240 -17.45 -6.02 -8.79
N GLU A 241 -17.42 -7.32 -9.10
CA GLU A 241 -17.60 -8.36 -8.08
C GLU A 241 -16.44 -8.39 -7.08
N ILE A 242 -15.20 -8.27 -7.57
CA ILE A 242 -14.01 -8.22 -6.70
C ILE A 242 -14.07 -6.97 -5.82
N LEU A 243 -14.41 -5.81 -6.40
CA LEU A 243 -14.58 -4.55 -5.67
C LEU A 243 -15.62 -4.66 -4.57
N GLU A 244 -16.79 -5.24 -4.85
CA GLU A 244 -17.84 -5.40 -3.86
C GLU A 244 -17.39 -6.28 -2.68
N PHE A 245 -16.72 -7.40 -2.96
CA PHE A 245 -16.21 -8.29 -1.92
C PHE A 245 -15.15 -7.61 -1.05
N LEU A 246 -14.23 -6.90 -1.71
CA LEU A 246 -13.16 -6.15 -1.08
C LEU A 246 -13.72 -5.04 -0.18
N ASN A 247 -14.65 -4.21 -0.69
CA ASN A 247 -15.28 -3.13 0.05
C ASN A 247 -16.04 -3.66 1.27
N PHE A 248 -16.74 -4.78 1.13
CA PHE A 248 -17.49 -5.39 2.23
C PHE A 248 -16.55 -5.87 3.35
N LEU A 249 -15.52 -6.66 3.00
CA LEU A 249 -14.56 -7.18 3.98
C LEU A 249 -13.76 -6.06 4.66
N TYR A 250 -13.35 -5.06 3.88
CA TYR A 250 -12.69 -3.87 4.41
C TYR A 250 -13.60 -3.10 5.38
N SER A 251 -14.89 -2.95 5.04
CA SER A 251 -15.86 -2.27 5.92
C SER A 251 -15.98 -2.96 7.27
N VAL A 252 -16.01 -4.29 7.30
CA VAL A 252 -16.01 -5.07 8.54
C VAL A 252 -14.72 -4.85 9.34
N GLY A 253 -13.56 -4.89 8.67
CA GLY A 253 -12.26 -4.62 9.30
C GLY A 253 -12.20 -3.24 9.96
N MET A 254 -12.55 -2.19 9.22
CA MET A 254 -12.56 -0.81 9.71
C MET A 254 -13.53 -0.60 10.88
N LEU A 255 -14.71 -1.23 10.86
CA LEU A 255 -15.63 -1.17 11.99
C LEU A 255 -15.04 -1.81 13.25
N LEU A 256 -14.31 -2.93 13.10
CA LEU A 256 -13.58 -3.56 14.21
C LEU A 256 -12.44 -2.67 14.71
N GLU A 257 -11.73 -1.98 13.82
CA GLU A 257 -10.68 -1.01 14.20
C GLU A 257 -11.24 0.18 14.97
N PHE A 258 -12.34 0.77 14.52
CA PHE A 258 -13.02 1.84 15.26
C PHE A 258 -13.51 1.35 16.63
N ALA A 259 -14.10 0.16 16.69
CA ALA A 259 -14.52 -0.45 17.95
C ALA A 259 -13.32 -0.68 18.89
N ALA A 260 -12.20 -1.19 18.37
CA ALA A 260 -10.97 -1.40 19.14
C ALA A 260 -10.38 -0.07 19.63
N TYR A 261 -10.33 0.95 18.78
CA TYR A 261 -9.87 2.29 19.12
C TYR A 261 -10.67 2.90 20.28
N ILE A 262 -12.01 2.91 20.18
CA ILE A 262 -12.90 3.43 21.22
C ILE A 262 -12.74 2.61 22.51
N ARG A 263 -12.74 1.28 22.40
CA ARG A 263 -12.62 0.36 23.56
C ARG A 263 -11.29 0.53 24.29
N LEU A 264 -10.18 0.65 23.56
CA LEU A 264 -8.85 0.89 24.14
C LEU A 264 -8.75 2.27 24.76
N ARG A 265 -9.43 3.27 24.20
CA ARG A 265 -9.49 4.62 24.78
C ARG A 265 -10.23 4.66 26.11
N ILE A 266 -11.28 3.85 26.27
CA ILE A 266 -12.05 3.73 27.52
C ILE A 266 -11.34 2.85 28.54
N LYS A 267 -10.89 1.65 28.15
CA LYS A 267 -10.33 0.67 29.09
C LYS A 267 -8.89 0.94 29.51
N LYS A 268 -8.11 1.62 28.66
CA LYS A 268 -6.68 1.87 28.88
C LYS A 268 -6.34 3.32 28.50
N PRO A 269 -6.84 4.31 29.29
CA PRO A 269 -6.64 5.73 29.00
C PRO A 269 -5.17 6.14 29.11
N ASP A 270 -4.43 5.53 30.04
CA ASP A 270 -3.05 5.92 30.38
C ASP A 270 -1.98 5.26 29.48
N LEU A 271 -2.38 4.42 28.53
CA LEU A 271 -1.45 3.88 27.55
C LEU A 271 -0.75 5.03 26.81
N HIS A 272 0.58 4.94 26.71
CA HIS A 272 1.36 5.84 25.89
C HIS A 272 0.87 5.77 24.44
N ARG A 273 0.56 6.93 23.85
CA ARG A 273 0.07 7.06 22.48
C ARG A 273 0.97 8.05 21.76
N PRO A 274 1.72 7.63 20.73
CA PRO A 274 2.58 8.52 19.94
C PRO A 274 1.80 9.70 19.35
N TYR A 275 0.53 9.48 18.99
CA TYR A 275 -0.40 10.50 18.56
C TYR A 275 -1.73 10.39 19.33
N LYS A 276 -2.23 11.52 19.84
CA LYS A 276 -3.53 11.60 20.53
C LYS A 276 -4.46 12.51 19.74
N VAL A 277 -5.62 12.00 19.35
CA VAL A 277 -6.68 12.80 18.74
C VAL A 277 -7.15 13.84 19.78
N PRO A 278 -7.14 15.15 19.46
CA PRO A 278 -7.36 16.24 20.42
C PRO A 278 -8.81 16.36 20.94
N LEU A 279 -9.68 15.39 20.63
CA LEU A 279 -11.07 15.33 21.10
C LEU A 279 -11.18 14.43 22.33
N GLN A 280 -12.12 14.70 23.24
CA GLN A 280 -12.47 13.76 24.32
C GLN A 280 -13.03 12.44 23.75
N THR A 281 -13.19 11.40 24.59
CA THR A 281 -13.70 10.10 24.13
C THR A 281 -15.02 10.20 23.39
N PHE A 282 -15.98 11.01 23.88
CA PHE A 282 -17.24 11.25 23.18
C PHE A 282 -17.02 11.89 21.80
N GLY A 283 -16.22 12.96 21.72
CA GLY A 283 -15.92 13.63 20.44
C GLY A 283 -15.19 12.71 19.45
N ALA A 284 -14.31 11.85 19.93
CA ALA A 284 -13.64 10.85 19.11
C ALA A 284 -14.58 9.75 18.61
N THR A 285 -15.54 9.32 19.43
CA THR A 285 -16.61 8.41 18.98
C THR A 285 -17.49 9.07 17.92
N MET A 286 -17.88 10.34 18.13
CA MET A 286 -18.66 11.10 17.15
C MET A 286 -17.89 11.29 15.83
N LEU A 287 -16.56 11.44 15.89
CA LEU A 287 -15.71 11.51 14.69
C LEU A 287 -15.72 10.21 13.88
N CYS A 288 -15.81 9.04 14.54
CA CYS A 288 -15.90 7.75 13.87
C CYS A 288 -17.29 7.46 13.28
N LEU A 289 -18.34 8.18 13.70
CA LEU A 289 -19.72 7.88 13.33
C LEU A 289 -20.02 8.11 11.84
N PRO A 290 -19.67 9.25 11.20
CA PRO A 290 -19.94 9.44 9.78
C PRO A 290 -19.25 8.40 8.87
N PRO A 291 -17.94 8.09 9.06
CA PRO A 291 -17.31 6.99 8.34
C PRO A 291 -17.98 5.65 8.61
N ALA A 292 -18.34 5.33 9.86
CA ALA A 292 -19.03 4.07 10.18
C ALA A 292 -20.41 3.95 9.49
N LEU A 293 -21.16 5.04 9.38
CA LEU A 293 -22.42 5.06 8.64
C LEU A 293 -22.20 4.83 7.13
N LEU A 294 -21.14 5.40 6.56
CA LEU A 294 -20.79 5.16 5.15
C LEU A 294 -20.37 3.71 4.92
N LEU A 295 -19.58 3.12 5.82
CA LEU A 295 -19.21 1.70 5.78
C LEU A 295 -20.46 0.81 5.83
N ALA A 296 -21.39 1.12 6.75
CA ALA A 296 -22.66 0.40 6.86
C ALA A 296 -23.50 0.54 5.58
N LEU A 297 -23.57 1.74 4.99
CA LEU A 297 -24.29 1.97 3.73
C LEU A 297 -23.70 1.11 2.59
N VAL A 298 -22.38 1.10 2.43
CA VAL A 298 -21.71 0.29 1.39
C VAL A 298 -21.98 -1.19 1.60
N MET A 299 -21.96 -1.67 2.85
CA MET A 299 -22.33 -3.04 3.18
C MET A 299 -23.79 -3.33 2.83
N CYS A 300 -24.73 -2.45 3.16
CA CYS A 300 -26.16 -2.59 2.83
C CYS A 300 -26.42 -2.59 1.32
N LEU A 301 -25.59 -1.90 0.55
CA LEU A 301 -25.65 -1.87 -0.91
C LEU A 301 -25.00 -3.12 -1.54
N ALA A 302 -24.41 -4.04 -0.78
CA ALA A 302 -23.76 -5.23 -1.32
C ALA A 302 -24.78 -6.25 -1.88
N SER A 303 -24.31 -7.17 -2.74
CA SER A 303 -25.20 -8.17 -3.38
C SER A 303 -25.39 -9.34 -2.44
N LEU A 304 -26.46 -10.13 -2.63
CA LEU A 304 -26.64 -11.37 -1.87
C LEU A 304 -25.42 -12.30 -2.02
N LYS A 305 -24.84 -12.38 -3.23
CA LYS A 305 -23.60 -13.11 -3.49
C LYS A 305 -22.47 -12.60 -2.59
N THR A 306 -22.27 -11.29 -2.49
CA THR A 306 -21.27 -10.67 -1.61
C THR A 306 -21.51 -10.98 -0.14
N TYR A 307 -22.74 -10.94 0.33
CA TYR A 307 -23.07 -11.31 1.71
C TYR A 307 -22.72 -12.76 2.02
N LEU A 308 -23.08 -13.70 1.12
CA LEU A 308 -22.80 -15.12 1.32
C LEU A 308 -21.29 -15.42 1.30
N VAL A 309 -20.58 -14.93 0.29
CA VAL A 309 -19.14 -15.17 0.14
C VAL A 309 -18.36 -14.49 1.26
N SER A 310 -18.59 -13.20 1.48
CA SER A 310 -17.88 -12.45 2.52
C SER A 310 -18.23 -12.94 3.92
N GLY A 311 -19.50 -13.29 4.16
CA GLY A 311 -19.92 -13.92 5.41
C GLY A 311 -19.19 -15.24 5.66
N GLY A 312 -19.07 -16.09 4.64
CA GLY A 312 -18.27 -17.32 4.71
C GLY A 312 -16.81 -17.07 5.04
N VAL A 313 -16.18 -16.07 4.40
CA VAL A 313 -14.79 -15.67 4.67
C VAL A 313 -14.62 -15.15 6.11
N ILE A 314 -15.56 -14.34 6.60
CA ILE A 314 -15.54 -13.82 7.97
C ILE A 314 -15.66 -14.97 8.98
N ILE A 315 -16.63 -15.87 8.80
CA ILE A 315 -16.81 -17.05 9.65
C ILE A 315 -15.54 -17.91 9.64
N PHE A 316 -14.98 -18.16 8.45
CA PHE A 316 -13.72 -18.88 8.31
C PHE A 316 -12.59 -18.20 9.09
N GLY A 317 -12.43 -16.88 8.99
CA GLY A 317 -11.44 -16.12 9.75
C GLY A 317 -11.64 -16.22 11.27
N PHE A 318 -12.89 -16.13 11.75
CA PHE A 318 -13.22 -16.32 13.17
C PHE A 318 -12.91 -17.73 13.66
N LEU A 319 -13.14 -18.76 12.84
CA LEU A 319 -12.83 -20.16 13.15
C LEU A 319 -11.33 -20.47 13.03
N LEU A 320 -10.61 -19.74 12.17
CA LEU A 320 -9.17 -19.91 11.99
C LEU A 320 -8.40 -19.60 13.27
N TYR A 321 -8.80 -18.57 14.03
CA TYR A 321 -8.12 -18.19 15.27
C TYR A 321 -8.09 -19.31 16.32
N PRO A 322 -9.22 -19.89 16.77
CA PRO A 322 -9.20 -21.02 17.71
C PRO A 322 -8.57 -22.27 17.10
N ALA A 323 -8.69 -22.51 15.79
CA ALA A 323 -8.00 -23.61 15.12
C ALA A 323 -6.47 -23.44 15.19
N LEU A 324 -5.95 -22.23 14.98
CA LEU A 324 -4.53 -21.93 15.13
C LEU A 324 -4.05 -22.10 16.57
N LEU A 325 -4.86 -21.71 17.56
CA LEU A 325 -4.56 -21.98 18.97
C LEU A 325 -4.53 -23.48 19.27
N PHE A 326 -5.44 -24.26 18.70
CA PHE A 326 -5.44 -25.71 18.83
C PHE A 326 -4.21 -26.35 18.19
N ILE A 327 -3.85 -25.95 16.96
CA ILE A 327 -2.64 -26.39 16.26
C ILE A 327 -1.38 -26.04 17.07
N LYS A 328 -1.35 -24.84 17.67
CA LYS A 328 -0.26 -24.39 18.54
C LYS A 328 -0.18 -25.23 19.81
N TYR A 329 -1.30 -25.54 20.45
CA TYR A 329 -1.36 -26.38 21.65
C TYR A 329 -0.93 -27.83 21.37
N GLN A 330 -1.35 -28.39 20.24
CA GLN A 330 -1.00 -29.74 19.82
C GLN A 330 0.40 -29.85 19.20
N ASN A 331 1.14 -28.74 19.10
CA ASN A 331 2.46 -28.67 18.43
C ASN A 331 2.47 -29.18 16.98
N TRP A 332 1.34 -29.09 16.27
CA TRP A 332 1.24 -29.52 14.86
C TRP A 332 1.99 -28.60 13.90
N ALA A 333 2.23 -27.35 14.30
CA ALA A 333 3.07 -26.41 13.57
C ALA A 333 3.94 -25.62 14.54
N ARG A 334 5.12 -25.20 14.08
CA ARG A 334 6.02 -24.34 14.85
C ARG A 334 5.51 -22.91 14.82
N PHE A 335 5.39 -22.27 15.98
CA PHE A 335 5.12 -20.83 16.12
C PHE A 335 6.34 -20.17 16.76
N LYS A 336 6.69 -18.95 16.36
CA LYS A 336 7.72 -18.19 17.08
C LYS A 336 7.20 -17.89 18.49
N ALA A 337 8.02 -18.15 19.51
CA ALA A 337 7.70 -17.78 20.88
C ALA A 337 7.73 -16.26 20.97
N LYS A 338 6.72 -15.67 21.62
CA LYS A 338 6.73 -14.23 21.93
C LYS A 338 7.86 -14.02 22.93
N GLU A 339 8.97 -13.42 22.52
CA GLU A 339 9.95 -12.93 23.48
C GLU A 339 9.21 -11.97 24.43
N PRO A 340 9.22 -12.21 25.74
CA PRO A 340 8.63 -11.27 26.67
C PRO A 340 9.40 -9.95 26.51
N VAL A 341 8.68 -8.86 26.24
CA VAL A 341 9.24 -7.51 26.32
C VAL A 341 9.67 -7.33 27.77
N VAL A 342 10.97 -7.48 28.04
CA VAL A 342 11.56 -7.09 29.31
C VAL A 342 11.46 -5.57 29.35
N LEU A 343 10.43 -5.05 30.02
CA LEU A 343 10.47 -3.70 30.54
C LEU A 343 11.63 -3.71 31.54
N SER A 344 12.76 -3.11 31.14
CA SER A 344 13.87 -2.87 32.05
C SER A 344 13.36 -1.93 33.14
N ASP A 345 13.08 -2.46 34.33
CA ASP A 345 12.79 -1.72 35.59
C ASP A 345 14.04 -0.98 36.11
N ASN A 346 14.75 -0.28 35.23
CA ASN A 346 15.83 0.62 35.61
C ASN A 346 15.43 2.03 35.19
N ASP A 347 14.46 2.60 35.91
CA ASP A 347 14.43 4.05 36.12
C ASP A 347 15.52 4.36 37.16
N PRO A 348 16.61 5.05 36.81
CA PRO A 348 17.49 5.62 37.83
C PRO A 348 16.80 6.88 38.37
N GLU A 349 16.62 6.90 39.68
CA GLU A 349 16.31 8.09 40.46
C GLU A 349 17.19 9.28 40.03
N GLU A 350 16.60 10.46 40.11
CA GLU A 350 17.22 11.77 39.89
C GLU A 350 18.64 11.87 40.47
N GLN A 351 19.64 12.06 39.61
CA GLN A 351 20.90 12.70 39.98
C GLN A 351 21.28 13.77 38.94
N PRO A 352 21.81 14.93 39.39
CA PRO A 352 21.94 16.11 38.56
C PRO A 352 23.09 16.01 37.56
N ILE A 353 22.88 16.75 36.46
CA ILE A 353 23.67 16.88 35.25
C ILE A 353 25.17 17.08 35.53
N GLU A 354 26.00 16.15 35.07
CA GLU A 354 27.40 16.42 34.72
C GLU A 354 27.70 15.93 33.30
N SER A 355 28.37 16.79 32.56
CA SER A 355 28.58 16.80 31.11
C SER A 355 29.54 15.73 30.60
N GLN A 356 29.11 14.90 29.65
CA GLN A 356 30.01 14.22 28.70
C GLN A 356 29.42 14.21 27.27
N HIS A 357 30.32 14.39 26.30
CA HIS A 357 30.10 14.66 24.87
C HIS A 357 29.23 13.61 24.12
N PRO A 358 28.59 14.00 23.00
CA PRO A 358 27.71 13.11 22.24
C PRO A 358 28.52 12.09 21.43
N GLN A 359 28.23 10.80 21.65
CA GLN A 359 28.75 9.71 20.84
C GLN A 359 27.84 9.54 19.61
N GLU A 360 28.39 9.80 18.43
CA GLU A 360 27.72 9.63 17.14
C GLU A 360 27.26 8.19 16.94
N ILE A 361 25.98 8.02 16.60
CA ILE A 361 25.39 6.76 16.17
C ILE A 361 25.89 6.51 14.75
N ALA A 362 26.80 5.54 14.60
CA ALA A 362 27.30 5.12 13.30
C ALA A 362 26.20 4.41 12.50
N ASP A 363 25.97 4.93 11.29
CA ASP A 363 25.00 4.49 10.29
C ASP A 363 25.39 3.11 9.73
N GLU A 364 24.50 2.11 9.79
CA GLU A 364 24.72 0.74 9.29
C GLU A 364 24.97 0.68 7.76
N ALA A 365 24.75 1.78 7.04
CA ALA A 365 25.11 1.92 5.63
C ALA A 365 26.64 2.02 5.38
N SER A 366 27.43 2.33 6.40
CA SER A 366 28.90 2.55 6.31
C SER A 366 29.71 1.24 6.28
N VAL A 367 29.16 0.17 6.87
CA VAL A 367 29.89 -1.06 7.15
C VAL A 367 30.14 -1.89 5.88
N GLY A 368 29.34 -1.68 4.84
CA GLY A 368 29.51 -2.36 3.54
C GLY A 368 30.65 -1.82 2.66
N LEU A 369 31.09 -0.56 2.87
CA LEU A 369 32.11 0.08 2.04
C LEU A 369 33.54 -0.15 2.56
N LEU A 370 33.72 -0.37 3.86
CA LEU A 370 35.04 -0.57 4.47
C LEU A 370 35.56 -2.02 4.33
N SER A 371 34.69 -3.01 4.19
CA SER A 371 35.09 -4.41 3.97
C SER A 371 35.74 -4.64 2.60
N HIS A 372 35.41 -3.79 1.61
CA HIS A 372 35.99 -3.89 0.26
C HIS A 372 37.35 -3.22 0.11
N LEU A 373 37.76 -2.34 1.05
CA LEU A 373 39.04 -1.63 1.01
C LEU A 373 40.16 -2.33 1.80
N GLN A 374 39.83 -3.27 2.70
CA GLN A 374 40.83 -4.04 3.46
C GLN A 374 41.34 -5.31 2.75
N SER A 375 40.79 -5.65 1.57
CA SER A 375 41.15 -6.87 0.83
C SER A 375 42.28 -6.68 -0.21
N SER A 376 42.74 -5.45 -0.47
CA SER A 376 43.81 -5.20 -1.46
C SER A 376 44.98 -4.39 -0.88
N LYS A 377 45.86 -5.05 -0.12
CA LYS A 377 47.31 -4.78 -0.04
C LYS A 377 47.95 -5.64 1.06
N VAL A 378 48.27 -6.88 0.72
CA VAL A 378 49.38 -7.61 1.35
C VAL A 378 50.21 -8.17 0.20
N GLU A 379 51.12 -7.35 -0.31
CA GLU A 379 52.21 -7.79 -1.16
C GLU A 379 53.50 -7.72 -0.32
N GLN A 380 54.20 -8.86 -0.26
CA GLN A 380 55.42 -9.08 0.52
C GLN A 380 56.62 -8.31 -0.05
N ALA A 381 57.45 -7.74 0.83
CA ALA A 381 58.87 -7.45 0.57
C ALA A 381 59.66 -7.35 1.91
N PRO A 382 60.99 -7.59 1.91
CA PRO A 382 61.65 -8.47 2.88
C PRO A 382 62.28 -7.77 4.11
N GLN A 383 62.60 -8.61 5.09
CA GLN A 383 63.33 -8.29 6.32
C GLN A 383 64.65 -7.53 6.06
N MET A 384 64.88 -6.48 6.86
CA MET A 384 66.20 -5.88 7.04
C MET A 384 66.43 -5.61 8.53
N SER A 385 67.64 -5.96 8.98
CA SER A 385 68.08 -6.12 10.35
C SER A 385 68.30 -4.79 11.11
N SER A 386 68.15 -4.89 12.43
CA SER A 386 68.58 -3.93 13.44
C SER A 386 70.08 -3.65 13.37
N GLU A 387 70.48 -2.57 12.72
CA GLU A 387 71.70 -1.78 13.00
C GLU A 387 71.57 -0.45 12.23
N GLU A 388 72.02 0.67 12.84
CA GLU A 388 72.14 2.02 12.22
C GLU A 388 71.06 3.10 12.42
N VAL A 389 70.44 3.24 13.60
CA VAL A 389 70.02 4.59 14.06
C VAL A 389 70.43 4.84 15.51
N SER A 390 71.73 4.71 15.76
CA SER A 390 72.42 5.51 16.77
C SER A 390 73.41 6.38 16.02
N LYS A 391 72.98 7.61 15.70
CA LYS A 391 73.83 8.78 15.47
C LYS A 391 72.97 10.00 15.13
N LEU A 392 73.16 11.02 15.96
CA LEU A 392 73.12 12.44 15.66
C LEU A 392 71.75 13.15 15.69
N VAL A 393 71.59 13.84 16.84
CA VAL A 393 71.02 15.19 17.05
C VAL A 393 69.50 15.30 17.10
#